data_AF-A0A0N4VXW1-F1
#
_entry.id   AF-A0A0N4VXW1-F1
#
_cell.length_a   1.000
_cell.length_b   1.000
_cell.length_c   1.000
_cell.angle_alpha   90.00
_cell.angle_beta   90.00
_cell.angle_gamma   90.00
#
_symmetry.space_group_name_H-M   'P 1'
#
loop_
_entity.id
_entity.type
_entity.pdbx_description
1 polymer ?
#
loop_
_entity_poly.entity_id
_entity_poly.type
_entity_poly.pdbx_seq_one_letter_code
_entity_poly.pdbx_strand_id
1 'polypeptide(L)'
;MLRFGGSLQSVRCLATATAAAVKKPSTSTGPNIVLVDAVRTPFVMSGTVFKDLWAVDLQREALKALIARTQIPYKDIDHIICGTVIQECKTSNVAREAALQAGIPDKIPAHTVTLACISSNVAMTTGMGMLATGNAKAIIAGGVELLSDVPIRYNRKARKAMLAIQKAKAPVDKLKLGGDILKNMFAPELPAVAEFSTGETMGHSGDRLAAAFNVS
;
A
#
# COMPACT_ATOMS: atom_id res chain seq x y z
N MET A 1 19.81 -41.63 55.81
CA MET A 1 21.07 -41.80 55.02
C MET A 1 20.63 -42.15 53.61
N LEU A 2 20.91 -41.41 52.53
CA LEU A 2 22.03 -40.53 52.24
C LEU A 2 21.59 -39.23 51.54
N ARG A 3 22.23 -38.12 51.94
CA ARG A 3 22.32 -36.86 51.21
C ARG A 3 23.43 -36.95 50.16
N PHE A 4 23.19 -36.45 48.95
CA PHE A 4 24.17 -35.87 48.02
C PHE A 4 23.35 -34.91 47.12
N GLY A 5 23.54 -33.59 47.03
CA GLY A 5 24.73 -32.79 47.25
C GLY A 5 25.52 -32.67 45.94
N GLY A 6 25.01 -31.91 44.96
CA GLY A 6 25.68 -31.72 43.66
C GLY A 6 25.12 -30.52 42.88
N SER A 7 25.95 -29.51 42.69
CA SER A 7 25.71 -28.22 42.04
C SER A 7 25.37 -28.33 40.55
N LEU A 8 24.27 -27.70 40.10
CA LEU A 8 23.99 -27.40 38.69
C LEU A 8 24.99 -26.33 38.19
N GLN A 9 26.13 -26.76 37.64
CA GLN A 9 27.02 -25.85 36.92
C GLN A 9 26.41 -25.48 35.57
N SER A 10 26.04 -24.20 35.44
CA SER A 10 25.69 -23.52 34.20
C SER A 10 26.82 -23.66 33.17
N VAL A 11 26.64 -24.51 32.15
CA VAL A 11 27.50 -24.51 30.96
C VAL A 11 27.16 -23.27 30.13
N ARG A 12 27.84 -22.16 30.41
CA ARG A 12 27.89 -21.00 29.51
C ARG A 12 28.72 -21.39 28.29
N CYS A 13 28.05 -21.73 27.19
CA CYS A 13 28.69 -21.84 25.89
C CYS A 13 29.12 -20.43 25.44
N LEU A 14 30.38 -20.07 25.69
CA LEU A 14 31.01 -18.88 25.11
C LEU A 14 31.34 -19.19 23.64
N ALA A 15 30.41 -18.89 22.73
CA ALA A 15 30.70 -18.89 21.31
C ALA A 15 31.35 -17.55 20.94
N THR A 16 32.68 -17.49 20.99
CA THR A 16 33.45 -16.42 20.33
C THR A 16 33.49 -16.71 18.84
N ALA A 17 32.44 -16.33 18.12
CA ALA A 17 32.47 -16.28 16.66
C ALA A 17 33.14 -14.96 16.25
N THR A 18 34.38 -15.05 15.78
CA THR A 18 35.01 -13.96 15.02
C THR A 18 34.21 -13.80 13.73
N ALA A 19 33.65 -12.61 13.53
CA ALA A 19 32.91 -12.25 12.32
C ALA A 19 33.89 -12.15 11.13
N ALA A 20 34.22 -13.30 10.52
CA ALA A 20 34.85 -13.33 9.22
C ALA A 20 33.85 -12.78 8.20
N ALA A 21 34.22 -11.71 7.50
CA ALA A 21 33.41 -11.12 6.45
C ALA A 21 33.10 -12.18 5.38
N VAL A 22 31.84 -12.63 5.34
CA VAL A 22 31.33 -13.51 4.29
C VAL A 22 31.43 -12.75 2.97
N LYS A 23 32.40 -13.12 2.11
CA LYS A 23 32.41 -12.68 0.72
C LYS A 23 31.14 -13.20 0.06
N LYS A 24 30.24 -12.26 -0.27
CA LYS A 24 28.95 -12.55 -0.91
C LYS A 24 29.24 -13.20 -2.28
N PRO A 25 28.74 -14.40 -2.58
CA PRO A 25 28.93 -15.01 -3.89
C PRO A 25 28.17 -14.16 -4.93
N SER A 26 28.91 -13.43 -5.76
CA SER A 26 28.34 -12.69 -6.89
C SER A 26 28.20 -13.65 -8.07
N THR A 27 27.13 -14.44 -8.05
CA THR A 27 26.74 -15.26 -9.20
C THR A 27 25.26 -15.03 -9.49
N SER A 28 24.89 -13.79 -9.83
CA SER A 28 23.59 -13.55 -10.46
C SER A 28 23.74 -13.80 -11.96
N THR A 29 23.04 -14.81 -12.47
CA THR A 29 23.00 -15.17 -13.90
C THR A 29 22.10 -14.24 -14.74
N GLY A 30 21.65 -13.11 -14.18
CA GLY A 30 20.75 -12.14 -14.82
C GLY A 30 21.33 -10.72 -14.84
N PRO A 31 20.67 -9.78 -15.54
CA PRO A 31 21.10 -8.39 -15.60
C PRO A 31 21.13 -7.77 -14.21
N ASN A 32 22.16 -6.97 -13.93
CA ASN A 32 22.25 -6.24 -12.66
C ASN A 32 21.21 -5.13 -12.63
N ILE A 33 20.23 -5.27 -11.73
CA ILE A 33 19.22 -4.25 -11.47
C ILE A 33 19.72 -3.36 -10.34
N VAL A 34 19.72 -2.05 -10.56
CA VAL A 34 20.21 -1.06 -9.60
C VAL A 34 19.16 0.01 -9.32
N LEU A 35 19.18 0.55 -8.11
CA LEU A 35 18.45 1.76 -7.75
C LEU A 35 19.32 2.97 -8.07
N VAL A 36 18.85 3.85 -8.96
CA VAL A 36 19.57 5.07 -9.34
C VAL A 36 19.41 6.13 -8.25
N ASP A 37 18.17 6.44 -7.89
CA ASP A 37 17.83 7.42 -6.86
C ASP A 37 16.40 7.18 -6.35
N ALA A 38 16.08 7.76 -5.19
CA ALA A 38 14.78 7.65 -4.56
C ALA A 38 14.34 8.99 -3.92
N VAL A 39 13.03 9.20 -3.92
CA VAL A 39 12.39 10.35 -3.27
C VAL A 39 11.19 9.88 -2.46
N ARG A 40 10.78 10.70 -1.49
CA ARG A 40 9.50 10.54 -0.79
C ARG A 40 8.98 11.90 -0.35
N THR A 41 7.68 12.00 -0.19
CA THR A 41 7.07 13.11 0.56
C THR A 41 7.39 12.97 2.06
N PRO A 42 7.29 14.06 2.84
CA PRO A 42 7.34 13.98 4.30
C PRO A 42 6.22 13.09 4.83
N PHE A 43 6.52 12.21 5.80
CA PHE A 43 5.49 11.48 6.51
C PHE A 43 4.93 12.37 7.60
N VAL A 44 3.62 12.61 7.55
CA VAL A 44 2.88 13.47 8.47
C VAL A 44 1.72 12.70 9.07
N MET A 45 1.23 13.15 10.22
CA MET A 45 0.04 12.56 10.82
C MET A 45 -1.19 12.78 9.93
N SER A 46 -2.04 11.76 9.81
CA SER A 46 -3.33 11.89 9.12
C SER A 46 -4.18 12.98 9.78
N GLY A 47 -4.94 13.74 8.96
CA GLY A 47 -5.78 14.85 9.40
C GLY A 47 -5.04 16.17 9.65
N THR A 48 -3.74 16.22 9.35
CA THR A 48 -2.91 17.43 9.56
C THR A 48 -2.61 18.16 8.23
N VAL A 49 -1.38 18.07 7.73
CA VAL A 49 -0.85 18.89 6.63
C VAL A 49 -1.47 18.54 5.26
N PHE A 50 -1.75 17.25 5.01
CA PHE A 50 -2.25 16.76 3.72
C PHE A 50 -3.76 16.48 3.70
N LYS A 51 -4.51 17.03 4.66
CA LYS A 51 -5.93 16.71 4.84
C LYS A 51 -6.83 17.12 3.67
N ASP A 52 -6.43 18.16 2.92
CA ASP A 52 -7.19 18.72 1.80
C ASP A 52 -6.68 18.22 0.43
N LEU A 53 -5.77 17.23 0.43
CA LEU A 53 -5.19 16.62 -0.77
C LEU A 53 -5.79 15.24 -1.03
N TRP A 54 -5.60 14.73 -2.24
CA TRP A 54 -5.88 13.34 -2.59
C TRP A 54 -4.59 12.51 -2.66
N ALA A 55 -4.71 11.19 -2.57
CA ALA A 55 -3.55 10.28 -2.72
C ALA A 55 -2.83 10.50 -4.06
N VAL A 56 -3.57 10.81 -5.12
CA VAL A 56 -3.00 11.12 -6.44
C VAL A 56 -2.12 12.37 -6.44
N ASP A 57 -2.45 13.39 -5.62
CA ASP A 57 -1.66 14.63 -5.52
C ASP A 57 -0.31 14.35 -4.87
N LEU A 58 -0.31 13.56 -3.79
CA LEU A 58 0.93 13.18 -3.10
C LEU A 58 1.85 12.36 -4.01
N GLN A 59 1.27 11.42 -4.77
CA GLN A 59 2.03 10.63 -5.73
C GLN A 59 2.54 11.48 -6.90
N ARG A 60 1.75 12.44 -7.39
CA ARG A 60 2.16 13.40 -8.42
C ARG A 60 3.39 14.19 -7.97
N GLU A 61 3.36 14.74 -6.76
CA GLU A 61 4.50 15.52 -6.25
C GLU A 61 5.75 14.64 -6.05
N ALA A 62 5.59 13.40 -5.60
CA ALA A 62 6.69 12.45 -5.53
C ALA A 62 7.28 12.15 -6.92
N LEU A 63 6.45 11.90 -7.93
CA LEU A 63 6.91 11.65 -9.30
C LEU A 63 7.63 12.88 -9.89
N LYS A 64 7.07 14.08 -9.74
CA LYS A 64 7.70 15.33 -10.18
C LYS A 64 9.06 15.53 -9.52
N ALA A 65 9.16 15.32 -8.21
CA ALA A 65 10.42 15.44 -7.49
C ALA A 65 11.46 14.41 -7.95
N LEU A 66 11.05 13.18 -8.24
CA LEU A 66 11.95 12.14 -8.75
C LEU A 66 12.49 12.52 -10.12
N ILE A 67 11.61 12.94 -11.04
CA ILE A 67 12.00 13.35 -12.40
C ILE A 67 12.91 14.57 -12.35
N ALA A 68 12.58 15.57 -11.53
CA ALA A 68 13.38 16.77 -11.38
C ALA A 68 14.77 16.48 -10.77
N ARG A 69 14.88 15.49 -9.88
CA ARG A 69 16.16 15.12 -9.26
C ARG A 69 17.03 14.26 -10.18
N THR A 70 16.43 13.31 -10.88
CA THR A 70 17.13 12.35 -11.75
C THR A 70 17.39 12.90 -13.15
N GLN A 71 16.60 13.88 -13.60
CA GLN A 71 16.64 14.43 -14.97
C GLN A 71 16.56 13.34 -16.04
N ILE A 72 15.91 12.21 -15.73
CA ILE A 72 15.78 11.08 -16.64
C ILE A 72 14.89 11.46 -17.85
N PRO A 73 15.33 11.20 -19.09
CA PRO A 73 14.49 11.42 -20.26
C PRO A 73 13.27 10.50 -20.24
N TYR A 74 12.07 11.03 -20.49
CA TYR A 74 10.85 10.23 -20.55
C TYR A 74 10.88 9.08 -21.58
N LYS A 75 11.72 9.17 -22.61
CA LYS A 75 11.88 8.10 -23.60
C LYS A 75 12.53 6.83 -23.03
N ASP A 76 13.22 6.95 -21.89
CA ASP A 76 13.96 5.85 -21.27
C ASP A 76 13.13 5.16 -20.17
N ILE A 77 11.96 5.71 -19.81
CA ILE A 77 11.04 5.09 -18.85
C ILE A 77 10.03 4.24 -19.62
N ASP A 78 10.04 2.93 -19.35
CA ASP A 78 9.14 1.99 -20.01
C ASP A 78 7.85 1.75 -19.23
N HIS A 79 7.88 1.86 -17.89
CA HIS A 79 6.72 1.57 -17.05
C HIS A 79 6.76 2.26 -15.68
N ILE A 80 5.58 2.54 -15.13
CA ILE A 80 5.42 3.11 -13.79
C ILE A 80 4.52 2.21 -12.94
N ILE A 81 4.93 1.92 -11.72
CA ILE A 81 4.22 1.04 -10.80
C ILE A 81 4.11 1.72 -9.44
N CYS A 82 2.90 1.85 -8.91
CA CYS A 82 2.70 2.44 -7.59
C CYS A 82 1.84 1.56 -6.69
N GLY A 83 2.29 1.33 -5.47
CA GLY A 83 1.53 0.66 -4.42
C GLY A 83 0.54 1.59 -3.74
N THR A 84 -0.68 1.15 -3.49
CA THR A 84 -1.63 1.82 -2.59
C THR A 84 -2.62 0.80 -2.01
N VAL A 85 -3.13 1.01 -0.79
CA VAL A 85 -4.07 0.10 -0.13
C VAL A 85 -5.48 0.65 -0.19
N ILE A 86 -5.68 1.89 0.28
CA ILE A 86 -6.99 2.53 0.27
C ILE A 86 -7.19 3.24 -1.08
N GLN A 87 -7.99 2.62 -1.93
CA GLN A 87 -8.26 3.17 -3.25
C GLN A 87 -9.44 4.15 -3.25
N GLU A 88 -9.22 5.32 -3.85
CA GLU A 88 -10.29 6.23 -4.23
C GLU A 88 -10.92 5.77 -5.56
N CYS A 89 -12.25 5.71 -5.62
CA CYS A 89 -12.97 5.17 -6.78
C CYS A 89 -12.77 6.03 -8.05
N LYS A 90 -12.56 7.34 -7.90
CA LYS A 90 -12.25 8.24 -9.03
C LYS A 90 -10.86 7.98 -9.63
N THR A 91 -9.93 7.45 -8.85
CA THR A 91 -8.52 7.25 -9.24
C THR A 91 -8.11 5.78 -9.04
N SER A 92 -8.91 4.86 -9.57
CA SER A 92 -8.70 3.41 -9.42
C SER A 92 -7.27 2.95 -9.80
N ASN A 93 -6.67 3.61 -10.79
CA ASN A 93 -5.26 3.48 -11.13
C ASN A 93 -4.50 4.77 -10.73
N VAL A 94 -4.22 4.90 -9.43
CA VAL A 94 -3.50 6.04 -8.85
C VAL A 94 -2.16 6.28 -9.55
N ALA A 95 -1.46 5.22 -9.96
CA ALA A 95 -0.17 5.34 -10.66
C ALA A 95 -0.33 6.09 -11.99
N ARG A 96 -1.37 5.75 -12.76
CA ARG A 96 -1.64 6.37 -14.06
C ARG A 96 -2.09 7.81 -13.93
N GLU A 97 -3.05 8.08 -13.04
CA GLU A 97 -3.56 9.43 -12.86
C GLU A 97 -2.46 10.37 -12.33
N ALA A 98 -1.65 9.90 -11.37
CA ALA A 98 -0.54 10.68 -10.85
C ALA A 98 0.54 10.93 -11.91
N ALA A 99 0.87 9.94 -12.75
CA ALA A 99 1.83 10.09 -13.83
C ALA A 99 1.39 11.14 -14.85
N LEU A 100 0.13 11.08 -15.30
CA LEU A 100 -0.42 12.06 -16.23
C LEU A 100 -0.42 13.47 -15.63
N GLN A 101 -0.85 13.62 -14.38
CA GLN A 101 -0.81 14.92 -13.70
C GLN A 101 0.61 15.42 -13.41
N ALA A 102 1.61 14.52 -13.35
CA ALA A 102 3.01 14.88 -13.22
C ALA A 102 3.64 15.36 -14.53
N GLY A 103 2.89 15.34 -15.64
CA GLY A 103 3.37 15.72 -16.97
C GLY A 103 4.14 14.59 -17.68
N ILE A 104 4.03 13.36 -17.19
CA ILE A 104 4.65 12.20 -17.83
C ILE A 104 3.84 11.87 -19.09
N PRO A 105 4.52 11.64 -20.25
CA PRO A 105 3.85 11.28 -21.50
C PRO A 105 2.88 10.10 -21.38
N ASP A 106 1.74 10.22 -22.06
CA ASP A 106 0.67 9.23 -22.09
C ASP A 106 1.11 7.86 -22.63
N LYS A 107 2.13 7.84 -23.50
CA LYS A 107 2.77 6.61 -24.04
C LYS A 107 3.38 5.70 -22.97
N ILE A 108 3.71 6.23 -21.77
CA ILE A 108 4.32 5.43 -20.71
C ILE A 108 3.20 4.73 -19.92
N PRO A 109 3.08 3.40 -20.00
CA PRO A 109 2.08 2.69 -19.22
C PRO A 109 2.36 2.78 -17.71
N ALA A 110 1.27 2.77 -16.94
CA ALA A 110 1.33 2.84 -15.49
C ALA A 110 0.22 2.00 -14.85
N HIS A 111 0.52 1.31 -13.75
CA HIS A 111 -0.50 0.55 -13.03
C HIS A 111 -0.30 0.57 -11.51
N THR A 112 -1.40 0.41 -10.79
CA THR A 112 -1.43 0.33 -9.34
C THR A 112 -1.43 -1.12 -8.88
N VAL A 113 -0.69 -1.40 -7.81
CA VAL A 113 -0.67 -2.70 -7.14
C VAL A 113 -1.06 -2.56 -5.69
N THR A 114 -1.63 -3.62 -5.11
CA THR A 114 -2.07 -3.63 -3.72
C THR A 114 -1.70 -4.94 -3.06
N LEU A 115 -0.94 -4.86 -1.97
CA LEU A 115 -0.63 -5.95 -1.06
C LEU A 115 -0.38 -5.38 0.35
N ALA A 116 -1.42 -4.83 0.96
CA ALA A 116 -1.38 -4.24 2.31
C ALA A 116 -0.14 -3.32 2.53
N CYS A 117 0.49 -3.39 3.71
CA CYS A 117 1.63 -2.55 4.09
C CYS A 117 2.84 -2.68 3.14
N ILE A 118 2.93 -3.78 2.37
CA ILE A 118 4.04 -4.05 1.46
C ILE A 118 3.70 -3.72 0.00
N SER A 119 2.61 -3.00 -0.27
CA SER A 119 2.20 -2.62 -1.63
C SER A 119 3.31 -1.94 -2.43
N SER A 120 4.07 -1.02 -1.82
CA SER A 120 5.20 -0.35 -2.47
C SER A 120 6.36 -1.31 -2.75
N ASN A 121 6.57 -2.32 -1.88
CA ASN A 121 7.56 -3.37 -2.14
C ASN A 121 7.13 -4.27 -3.30
N VAL A 122 5.84 -4.57 -3.42
CA VAL A 122 5.31 -5.28 -4.58
C VAL A 122 5.51 -4.47 -5.85
N ALA A 123 5.29 -3.15 -5.81
CA ALA A 123 5.57 -2.31 -6.98
C ALA A 123 7.02 -2.43 -7.44
N MET A 124 7.97 -2.41 -6.50
CA MET A 124 9.39 -2.65 -6.80
C MET A 124 9.63 -4.05 -7.35
N THR A 125 9.10 -5.10 -6.71
CA THR A 125 9.28 -6.50 -7.12
C THR A 125 8.71 -6.78 -8.51
N THR A 126 7.49 -6.30 -8.79
CA THR A 126 6.86 -6.41 -10.12
C THR A 126 7.73 -5.74 -11.18
N GLY A 127 8.25 -4.56 -10.85
CA GLY A 127 9.15 -3.82 -11.71
C GLY A 127 10.49 -4.53 -11.96
N MET A 128 11.12 -5.06 -10.90
CA MET A 128 12.33 -5.87 -11.01
C MET A 128 12.11 -7.10 -11.89
N GLY A 129 10.93 -7.72 -11.84
CA GLY A 129 10.55 -8.78 -12.75
C GLY A 129 10.59 -8.34 -14.22
N MET A 130 10.03 -7.18 -14.54
CA MET A 130 10.05 -6.63 -15.91
C MET A 130 11.46 -6.31 -16.40
N LEU A 131 12.32 -5.81 -15.52
CA LEU A 131 13.73 -5.55 -15.84
C LEU A 131 14.51 -6.86 -16.05
N ALA A 132 14.28 -7.85 -15.20
CA ALA A 132 14.95 -9.15 -15.27
C ALA A 132 14.58 -9.93 -16.54
N THR A 133 13.34 -9.83 -17.01
CA THR A 133 12.90 -10.48 -18.27
C THR A 133 13.27 -9.70 -19.53
N GLY A 134 13.80 -8.48 -19.39
CA GLY A 134 14.08 -7.59 -20.53
C GLY A 134 12.84 -6.94 -21.15
N ASN A 135 11.67 -7.03 -20.50
CA ASN A 135 10.45 -6.36 -20.94
C ASN A 135 10.52 -4.84 -20.76
N ALA A 136 11.34 -4.38 -19.81
CA ALA A 136 11.64 -2.98 -19.57
C ALA A 136 13.15 -2.81 -19.34
N LYS A 137 13.67 -1.62 -19.64
CA LYS A 137 15.05 -1.21 -19.35
C LYS A 137 15.11 -0.24 -18.17
N ALA A 138 14.11 0.62 -18.02
CA ALA A 138 13.97 1.46 -16.85
C ALA A 138 12.50 1.64 -16.46
N ILE A 139 12.28 1.72 -15.15
CA ILE A 139 10.95 1.80 -14.55
C ILE A 139 10.98 2.79 -13.40
N ILE A 140 9.80 3.27 -13.02
CA ILE A 140 9.59 3.98 -11.74
C ILE A 140 8.71 3.11 -10.87
N ALA A 141 9.20 2.77 -9.68
CA ALA A 141 8.44 2.05 -8.67
C ALA A 141 8.30 2.90 -7.41
N GLY A 142 7.14 2.83 -6.76
CA GLY A 142 6.88 3.56 -5.52
C GLY A 142 5.52 3.22 -4.93
N GLY A 143 4.96 4.15 -4.16
CA GLY A 143 3.61 4.01 -3.64
C GLY A 143 3.16 5.21 -2.83
N VAL A 144 1.86 5.27 -2.58
CA VAL A 144 1.21 6.36 -1.87
C VAL A 144 0.08 5.83 -1.00
N GLU A 145 -0.16 6.51 0.11
CA GLU A 145 -1.31 6.28 0.95
C GLU A 145 -1.80 7.60 1.55
N LEU A 146 -3.11 7.75 1.69
CA LEU A 146 -3.72 8.92 2.32
C LEU A 146 -4.89 8.49 3.20
N LEU A 147 -4.68 8.56 4.51
CA LEU A 147 -5.70 8.20 5.50
C LEU A 147 -6.63 9.39 5.87
N SER A 148 -6.40 10.57 5.30
CA SER A 148 -7.17 11.77 5.64
C SER A 148 -8.46 11.90 4.84
N ASP A 149 -8.51 11.29 3.65
CA ASP A 149 -9.68 11.25 2.77
C ASP A 149 -10.01 9.80 2.42
N VAL A 150 -10.51 9.05 3.42
CA VAL A 150 -10.89 7.64 3.22
C VAL A 150 -12.32 7.56 2.69
N PRO A 151 -12.59 6.84 1.59
CA PRO A 151 -13.92 6.76 1.01
C PRO A 151 -14.96 6.16 1.99
N ILE A 152 -15.99 6.93 2.31
CA ILE A 152 -17.10 6.49 3.17
C ILE A 152 -18.13 5.75 2.31
N ARG A 153 -18.52 4.54 2.72
CA ARG A 153 -19.50 3.74 2.00
C ARG A 153 -20.87 3.88 2.65
N TYR A 154 -21.93 3.93 1.84
CA TYR A 154 -23.28 3.72 2.33
C TYR A 154 -23.55 2.23 2.54
N ASN A 155 -24.49 1.90 3.44
CA ASN A 155 -24.91 0.52 3.63
C ASN A 155 -25.42 -0.13 2.34
N ARG A 156 -25.33 -1.46 2.27
CA ARG A 156 -25.67 -2.22 1.05
C ARG A 156 -27.11 -2.00 0.58
N LYS A 157 -28.06 -1.79 1.50
CA LYS A 157 -29.48 -1.56 1.19
C LYS A 157 -29.69 -0.21 0.51
N ALA A 158 -29.12 0.87 1.07
CA ALA A 158 -29.13 2.21 0.50
C ALA A 158 -28.46 2.22 -0.88
N ARG A 159 -27.27 1.62 -1.03
CA ARG A 159 -26.60 1.51 -2.34
C ARG A 159 -27.46 0.79 -3.38
N LYS A 160 -28.08 -0.34 -3.02
CA LYS A 160 -28.97 -1.08 -3.92
C LYS A 160 -30.17 -0.22 -4.34
N ALA A 161 -30.79 0.49 -3.39
CA ALA A 161 -31.93 1.36 -3.68
C ALA A 161 -31.54 2.56 -4.57
N MET A 162 -30.39 3.21 -4.30
CA MET A 162 -29.85 4.30 -5.12
C MET A 162 -29.49 3.86 -6.54
N LEU A 163 -28.96 2.65 -6.73
CA LEU A 163 -28.69 2.12 -8.08
C LEU A 163 -29.97 1.68 -8.81
N ALA A 164 -30.97 1.19 -8.06
CA ALA A 164 -32.24 0.76 -8.62
C ALA A 164 -33.14 1.94 -9.05
N ILE A 165 -33.08 3.08 -8.36
CA ILE A 165 -33.91 4.25 -8.68
C ILE A 165 -33.56 4.84 -10.06
N GLN A 166 -32.31 4.71 -10.49
CA GLN A 166 -31.86 5.10 -11.83
C GLN A 166 -32.45 4.20 -12.94
N LYS A 167 -32.80 2.95 -12.61
CA LYS A 167 -33.37 1.97 -13.55
C LYS A 167 -34.91 1.91 -13.52
N ALA A 168 -35.54 2.38 -12.45
CA ALA A 168 -36.98 2.36 -12.29
C ALA A 168 -37.66 3.34 -13.26
N LYS A 169 -38.58 2.83 -14.10
CA LYS A 169 -39.38 3.66 -15.03
C LYS A 169 -40.69 4.13 -14.38
N ALA A 170 -41.29 3.33 -13.52
CA ALA A 170 -42.56 3.64 -12.87
C ALA A 170 -42.36 4.60 -11.68
N PRO A 171 -43.18 5.67 -11.54
CA PRO A 171 -43.06 6.64 -10.46
C PRO A 171 -43.35 6.05 -9.06
N VAL A 172 -44.19 5.01 -8.98
CA VAL A 172 -44.48 4.31 -7.72
C VAL A 172 -43.26 3.58 -7.17
N ASP A 173 -42.49 2.93 -8.06
CA ASP A 173 -41.26 2.23 -7.67
C ASP A 173 -40.17 3.21 -7.23
N LYS A 174 -40.10 4.40 -7.86
CA LYS A 174 -39.21 5.48 -7.42
C LYS A 174 -39.55 5.98 -6.02
N LEU A 175 -40.84 6.11 -5.69
CA LEU A 175 -41.27 6.59 -4.37
C LEU A 175 -40.93 5.57 -3.26
N LYS A 176 -41.14 4.27 -3.52
CA LYS A 176 -40.76 3.19 -2.60
C LYS A 176 -39.24 3.13 -2.37
N LEU A 177 -38.46 3.18 -3.45
CA LEU A 177 -37.00 3.20 -3.38
C LEU A 177 -36.49 4.48 -2.70
N GLY A 178 -37.15 5.63 -2.89
CA GLY A 178 -36.86 6.88 -2.18
C GLY A 178 -37.05 6.75 -0.67
N GLY A 179 -38.12 6.07 -0.22
CA GLY A 179 -38.33 5.74 1.19
C GLY A 179 -37.23 4.87 1.79
N ASP A 180 -36.79 3.85 1.03
CA ASP A 180 -35.68 2.97 1.45
C ASP A 180 -34.33 3.69 1.49
N ILE A 181 -34.09 4.66 0.61
CA ILE A 181 -32.90 5.51 0.62
C ILE A 181 -32.90 6.38 1.89
N LEU A 182 -33.99 7.10 2.16
CA LEU A 182 -34.08 8.03 3.29
C LEU A 182 -33.92 7.29 4.63
N LYS A 183 -34.55 6.11 4.76
CA LYS A 183 -34.47 5.28 5.98
C LYS A 183 -33.06 4.77 6.25
N ASN A 184 -32.27 4.51 5.21
CA ASN A 184 -30.96 3.90 5.32
C ASN A 184 -29.81 4.89 5.04
N MET A 185 -30.09 6.17 4.80
CA MET A 185 -29.08 7.22 4.54
C MET A 185 -28.32 7.63 5.81
N PHE A 186 -28.97 7.59 6.97
CA PHE A 186 -28.42 8.09 8.23
C PHE A 186 -27.45 7.13 8.95
N ALA A 187 -27.13 5.98 8.35
CA ALA A 187 -26.16 5.03 8.89
C ALA A 187 -25.12 4.66 7.82
N PRO A 188 -24.10 5.52 7.61
CA PRO A 188 -22.97 5.19 6.75
C PRO A 188 -22.13 4.08 7.36
N GLU A 189 -21.61 3.20 6.51
CA GLU A 189 -20.59 2.22 6.88
C GLU A 189 -19.24 2.95 6.85
N LEU A 190 -18.75 3.34 8.02
CA LEU A 190 -17.40 3.86 8.14
C LEU A 190 -16.39 2.77 7.75
N PRO A 191 -15.29 3.15 7.11
CA PRO A 191 -14.21 2.22 6.81
C PRO A 191 -13.70 1.61 8.12
N ALA A 192 -13.96 0.31 8.32
CA ALA A 192 -13.48 -0.38 9.49
C ALA A 192 -11.95 -0.54 9.37
N VAL A 193 -11.22 -0.14 10.41
CA VAL A 193 -9.78 -0.43 10.56
C VAL A 193 -9.57 -1.91 11.00
N ALA A 194 -10.66 -2.67 11.10
CA ALA A 194 -10.64 -4.09 11.32
C ALA A 194 -10.45 -4.83 9.98
N GLU A 195 -9.62 -5.86 10.02
CA GLU A 195 -9.42 -6.77 8.91
C GLU A 195 -10.75 -7.45 8.57
N PHE A 196 -11.09 -7.49 7.28
CA PHE A 196 -12.40 -8.00 6.85
C PHE A 196 -12.59 -9.48 7.20
N SER A 197 -11.52 -10.26 7.11
CA SER A 197 -11.59 -11.72 7.27
C SER A 197 -11.62 -12.17 8.73
N THR A 198 -10.94 -11.45 9.63
CA THR A 198 -10.81 -11.84 11.04
C THR A 198 -11.65 -10.98 11.96
N GLY A 199 -12.07 -9.78 11.53
CA GLY A 199 -12.72 -8.79 12.39
C GLY A 199 -11.80 -8.16 13.43
N GLU A 200 -10.51 -8.53 13.44
CA GLU A 200 -9.52 -7.98 14.36
C GLU A 200 -8.92 -6.69 13.79
N THR A 201 -8.65 -5.72 14.67
CA THR A 201 -7.86 -4.55 14.28
C THR A 201 -6.37 -4.89 14.32
N MET A 202 -5.59 -4.21 13.48
CA MET A 202 -4.13 -4.42 13.43
C MET A 202 -3.46 -4.19 14.79
N GLY A 203 -3.94 -3.23 15.58
CA GLY A 203 -3.46 -2.98 16.94
C GLY A 203 -3.73 -4.15 17.87
N HIS A 204 -4.92 -4.73 17.83
CA HIS A 204 -5.26 -5.90 18.66
C HIS A 204 -4.42 -7.13 18.31
N SER A 205 -4.20 -7.38 17.02
CA SER A 205 -3.30 -8.45 16.58
C SER A 205 -1.85 -8.19 17.03
N GLY A 206 -1.42 -6.93 17.07
CA GLY A 206 -0.13 -6.51 17.61
C GLY A 206 0.02 -6.77 19.10
N ASP A 207 -0.97 -6.38 19.91
CA ASP A 207 -0.99 -6.64 21.36
C ASP A 207 -0.98 -8.14 21.67
N ARG A 208 -1.78 -8.93 20.93
CA ARG A 208 -1.79 -10.40 21.08
C ARG A 208 -0.43 -11.00 20.74
N LEU A 209 0.23 -10.51 19.69
CA LEU A 209 1.57 -10.96 19.32
C LEU A 209 2.58 -10.62 20.42
N ALA A 210 2.56 -9.40 20.94
CA ALA A 210 3.43 -8.98 22.04
C ALA A 210 3.24 -9.87 23.28
N ALA A 211 1.99 -10.13 23.68
CA ALA A 211 1.66 -11.02 24.78
C ALA A 211 2.15 -12.47 24.53
N ALA A 212 2.01 -12.99 23.32
CA ALA A 212 2.47 -14.34 22.97
C ALA A 212 4.00 -14.52 23.11
N PHE A 213 4.76 -13.44 22.94
CA PHE A 213 6.23 -13.43 23.09
C PHE A 213 6.69 -12.85 24.44
N ASN A 214 5.78 -12.61 25.39
CA ASN A 214 6.07 -12.00 26.69
C ASN A 214 6.82 -10.67 26.60
N VAL A 215 6.46 -9.83 25.62
CA VAL A 215 6.99 -8.47 25.49
C VAL A 215 6.21 -7.55 26.43
N SER A 216 6.90 -7.00 27.44
CA SER A 216 6.35 -6.09 28.46
C SER A 216 6.34 -4.63 28.02
#